data_AF-A0A0L7R2A5-F1
#
_entry.id   AF-A0A0L7R2A5-F1
#
_cell.length_a   1.000
_cell.length_b   1.000
_cell.length_c   1.000
_cell.angle_alpha   90.00
_cell.angle_beta   90.00
_cell.angle_gamma   90.00
#
_symmetry.space_group_name_H-M   'P 1'
#
loop_
_entity.id
_entity.type
_entity.pdbx_description
1 polymer ?
#
loop_
_entity_poly.entity_id
_entity_poly.type
_entity_poly.pdbx_seq_one_letter_code
_entity_poly.pdbx_strand_id
1 'polypeptide(L)'
;MRRKLFVEQPSLVNRKGPILLHDNTRPHVSPTDYHFFKHLNNFWREKIFRNKEDAVNTFAEFINSRTLDFYCNGIGTLVKRWKKCIESNGNYFD
;
A
#
# COMPACT_ATOMS: atom_id res chain seq x y z
N MET A 1 -11.99 -10.30 20.73
CA MET A 1 -11.03 -9.58 19.86
C MET A 1 -10.16 -8.57 20.60
N ARG A 2 -10.71 -7.63 21.39
CA ARG A 2 -9.93 -6.56 22.05
C ARG A 2 -8.81 -7.01 23.02
N ARG A 3 -8.98 -8.12 23.76
CA ARG A 3 -7.95 -8.58 24.72
C ARG A 3 -6.66 -9.10 24.07
N LYS A 4 -6.73 -9.79 22.91
CA LYS A 4 -5.53 -10.27 22.20
C LYS A 4 -4.71 -9.13 21.61
N LEU A 5 -5.38 -8.14 21.00
CA LEU A 5 -4.73 -6.93 20.47
C LEU A 5 -4.03 -6.11 21.55
N PHE A 6 -4.57 -6.07 22.77
CA PHE A 6 -3.94 -5.37 23.90
C PHE A 6 -2.61 -5.98 24.32
N VAL A 7 -2.48 -7.30 24.21
CA VAL A 7 -1.26 -8.03 24.60
C VAL A 7 -0.22 -7.97 23.48
N GLU A 8 -0.63 -8.17 22.23
CA GLU A 8 0.33 -8.31 21.12
C GLU A 8 0.72 -6.97 20.48
N GLN A 9 -0.19 -6.00 20.41
CA GLN A 9 0.07 -4.70 19.77
C GLN A 9 -0.53 -3.53 20.57
N PRO A 10 0.05 -3.18 21.74
CA PRO A 10 -0.48 -2.16 22.64
C PRO A 10 -0.65 -0.78 21.98
N SER A 11 0.24 -0.45 21.03
CA SER A 11 0.19 0.82 20.28
C SER A 11 -1.05 0.96 19.39
N LEU A 12 -1.64 -0.15 18.94
CA LEU A 12 -2.86 -0.13 18.12
C LEU A 12 -4.12 0.11 18.95
N VAL A 13 -4.10 -0.16 20.25
CA VAL A 13 -5.27 -0.01 21.13
C VAL A 13 -5.68 1.46 21.26
N ASN A 14 -4.70 2.36 21.30
CA ASN A 14 -4.90 3.80 21.46
C ASN A 14 -4.94 4.56 20.12
N ARG A 15 -5.03 3.84 18.99
CA ARG A 15 -5.04 4.45 17.66
C ARG A 15 -6.34 5.22 17.42
N LYS A 16 -6.21 6.44 16.90
CA LYS A 16 -7.34 7.19 16.36
C LYS A 16 -7.68 6.66 14.97
N GLY A 17 -8.80 5.94 14.84
CA GLY A 17 -9.35 5.43 13.58
C GLY A 17 -9.49 3.91 13.49
N PRO A 18 -10.34 3.41 12.57
CA PRO A 18 -10.62 1.98 12.46
C PRO A 18 -9.42 1.20 11.88
N ILE A 19 -9.28 -0.04 12.34
CA ILE A 19 -8.36 -1.01 11.74
C ILE A 19 -9.17 -1.80 10.71
N LEU A 20 -8.78 -1.72 9.44
CA LEU A 20 -9.39 -2.53 8.39
C LEU A 20 -8.76 -3.91 8.41
N LEU A 21 -9.61 -4.94 8.32
CA LEU A 21 -9.15 -6.31 8.16
C LEU A 21 -8.54 -6.47 6.77
N HIS A 22 -7.35 -7.06 6.72
CA HIS A 22 -6.64 -7.35 5.49
C HIS A 22 -6.27 -8.84 5.47
N ASP A 23 -6.48 -9.50 4.34
CA ASP A 23 -6.05 -10.88 4.16
C ASP A 23 -4.54 -10.89 3.88
N ASN A 24 -3.78 -11.68 4.64
CA ASN A 24 -2.33 -11.80 4.50
C ASN A 24 -1.88 -12.33 3.13
N THR A 25 -2.78 -12.96 2.37
CA THR A 25 -2.45 -13.61 1.09
C THR A 25 -2.75 -12.76 -0.15
N ARG A 26 -3.16 -11.48 -0.01
CA ARG A 26 -3.68 -10.68 -1.14
C ARG A 26 -3.00 -9.32 -1.37
N PRO A 27 -1.74 -9.30 -1.83
CA PRO A 27 -1.05 -8.06 -2.20
C PRO A 27 -1.81 -7.24 -3.27
N HIS A 28 -2.53 -7.91 -4.18
CA HIS A 28 -3.24 -7.26 -5.28
C HIS A 28 -4.44 -6.38 -4.83
N VAL A 29 -4.83 -6.42 -3.55
CA VAL A 29 -5.89 -5.57 -2.98
C VAL A 29 -5.31 -4.40 -2.15
N SER A 30 -4.02 -4.41 -1.86
CA SER A 30 -3.33 -3.34 -1.13
C SER A 30 -2.99 -2.17 -2.07
N PRO A 31 -3.49 -0.95 -1.82
CA PRO A 31 -3.15 0.23 -2.65
C PRO A 31 -1.66 0.53 -2.69
N THR A 32 -0.94 0.20 -1.63
CA THR A 32 0.51 0.34 -1.59
C THR A 32 1.17 -0.57 -2.61
N ASP A 33 0.71 -1.81 -2.74
CA ASP A 33 1.32 -2.80 -3.64
C ASP A 33 0.90 -2.58 -5.11
N TYR A 34 -0.42 -2.52 -5.38
CA TYR A 34 -0.90 -2.46 -6.77
C TYR A 34 -0.68 -1.11 -7.45
N HIS A 35 -0.53 -0.02 -6.68
CA HIS A 35 -0.44 1.34 -7.20
C HIS A 35 0.89 1.99 -6.84
N PHE A 36 1.12 2.23 -5.55
CA PHE A 36 2.28 3.01 -5.11
C PHE A 36 3.60 2.33 -5.50
N PHE A 37 3.82 1.08 -5.11
CA PHE A 37 5.03 0.33 -5.43
C PHE A 37 5.13 -0.02 -6.90
N LYS A 38 4.03 -0.28 -7.60
CA LYS A 38 4.03 -0.41 -9.06
C LYS A 38 4.68 0.81 -9.72
N HIS A 39 4.28 2.02 -9.32
CA HIS A 39 4.82 3.26 -9.88
C HIS A 39 6.23 3.57 -9.37
N LEU A 40 6.54 3.27 -8.11
CA LEU A 40 7.87 3.43 -7.54
C LEU A 40 8.90 2.53 -8.26
N ASN A 41 8.57 1.24 -8.44
CA ASN A 41 9.44 0.29 -9.12
C ASN A 41 9.71 0.71 -10.57
N ASN A 42 8.71 1.26 -11.25
CA ASN A 42 8.90 1.83 -12.58
C ASN A 42 9.81 3.07 -12.56
N PHE A 43 9.67 3.93 -11.55
CA PHE A 43 10.54 5.10 -11.37
C PHE A 43 11.99 4.71 -11.03
N TRP A 44 12.20 3.56 -10.37
CA TRP A 44 13.52 3.07 -9.98
C TRP A 44 14.22 2.20 -11.02
N ARG A 45 13.50 1.70 -12.04
CA ARG A 45 13.98 0.67 -12.97
C ARG A 45 15.37 0.93 -13.58
N GLU A 46 15.73 2.19 -13.82
CA GLU A 46 16.98 2.57 -14.50
C GLU A 46 17.96 3.31 -13.58
N LYS A 47 17.69 3.36 -12.27
CA LYS A 47 18.53 4.06 -11.30
C LYS A 47 19.50 3.11 -10.60
N ILE A 48 20.75 3.54 -10.44
CA ILE A 48 21.77 2.84 -9.65
C ILE A 48 22.05 3.67 -8.41
N PHE A 49 21.79 3.12 -7.24
CA PHE A 49 22.05 3.80 -5.97
C PHE A 49 23.44 3.48 -5.45
N ARG A 50 24.26 4.50 -5.23
CA ARG A 50 25.64 4.32 -4.73
C ARG A 50 25.71 4.14 -3.22
N ASN A 51 24.70 4.64 -2.51
CA ASN A 51 24.59 4.57 -1.06
C ASN A 51 23.13 4.72 -0.62
N LYS A 52 22.89 4.63 0.68
CA LYS A 52 21.55 4.77 1.27
C LYS A 52 20.95 6.16 1.06
N GLU A 53 21.75 7.21 1.14
CA GLU A 53 21.28 8.59 1.03
C GLU A 53 20.73 8.90 -0.37
N ASP A 54 21.40 8.41 -1.41
CA ASP A 54 20.95 8.47 -2.80
C ASP A 54 19.58 7.81 -3.01
N ALA A 55 19.39 6.62 -2.42
CA ALA A 55 18.10 5.92 -2.45
C ALA A 55 17.00 6.70 -1.70
N VAL A 56 17.31 7.27 -0.53
CA VAL A 56 16.36 8.07 0.26
C VAL A 56 15.97 9.36 -0.48
N ASN A 57 16.94 10.06 -1.07
CA ASN A 57 16.69 11.28 -1.83
C ASN A 57 15.85 11.01 -3.08
N THR A 58 16.18 9.95 -3.83
CA THR A 58 15.37 9.51 -4.97
C THR A 58 13.94 9.13 -4.56
N PHE A 59 13.76 8.48 -3.40
CA PHE A 59 12.43 8.19 -2.88
C PHE A 59 11.66 9.48 -2.54
N ALA A 60 12.31 10.46 -1.92
CA ALA A 60 11.71 11.76 -1.62
C ALA A 60 11.32 12.51 -2.91
N GLU A 61 12.17 12.51 -3.93
CA GLU A 61 11.84 13.04 -5.26
C GLU A 61 10.62 12.36 -5.87
N PHE A 62 10.53 11.03 -5.77
CA PHE A 62 9.36 10.29 -6.24
C PHE A 62 8.09 10.80 -5.56
N ILE A 63 8.07 10.87 -4.22
CA ILE A 63 6.93 11.36 -3.44
C ILE A 63 6.55 12.78 -3.85
N ASN A 64 7.53 13.69 -3.88
CA ASN A 64 7.31 15.11 -4.18
C ASN A 64 6.86 15.35 -5.63
N SER A 65 7.17 14.44 -6.55
CA SER A 65 6.72 14.50 -7.94
C SER A 65 5.29 13.97 -8.16
N ARG A 66 4.64 13.36 -7.16
CA ARG A 66 3.27 12.85 -7.28
C ARG A 66 2.26 13.95 -6.95
N THR A 67 1.20 14.04 -7.74
CA THR A 67 0.06 14.93 -7.46
C THR A 67 -0.87 14.31 -6.42
N LEU A 68 -1.77 15.12 -5.84
CA LEU A 68 -2.83 14.60 -4.95
C LEU A 68 -3.68 13.54 -5.66
N ASP A 69 -4.01 13.77 -6.93
CA ASP A 69 -4.78 12.85 -7.76
C ASP A 69 -4.12 11.48 -7.90
N PHE A 70 -2.79 11.39 -7.88
CA PHE A 70 -2.09 10.11 -7.87
C PHE A 70 -2.52 9.25 -6.68
N TYR A 71 -2.57 9.83 -5.48
CA TYR A 71 -2.97 9.12 -4.26
C TYR A 71 -4.48 8.83 -4.25
N CYS A 72 -5.30 9.82 -4.65
CA CYS A 72 -6.74 9.66 -4.76
C CYS A 72 -7.13 8.54 -5.73
N ASN A 73 -6.46 8.45 -6.89
CA ASN A 73 -6.71 7.39 -7.87
C ASN A 73 -6.32 6.01 -7.34
N GLY A 74 -5.19 5.91 -6.63
CA GLY A 74 -4.75 4.69 -5.97
C GLY A 74 -5.81 4.17 -5.01
N ILE A 75 -6.29 5.01 -4.09
CA ILE A 75 -7.29 4.65 -3.08
C ILE A 75 -8.68 4.45 -3.72
N GLY A 76 -9.08 5.29 -4.66
CA GLY A 76 -10.39 5.23 -5.33
C GLY A 76 -10.60 3.94 -6.14
N THR A 77 -9.52 3.29 -6.54
CA THR A 77 -9.58 1.99 -7.26
C THR A 77 -9.88 0.81 -6.32
N LEU A 78 -9.78 0.99 -5.01
CA LEU A 78 -9.95 -0.08 -4.01
C LEU A 78 -11.33 -0.74 -4.09
N VAL A 79 -12.40 0.05 -4.26
CA VAL A 79 -13.77 -0.47 -4.37
C VAL A 79 -13.93 -1.39 -5.57
N LYS A 80 -13.35 -1.02 -6.72
CA LYS A 80 -13.38 -1.84 -7.93
C LYS A 80 -12.61 -3.15 -7.74
N ARG A 81 -11.47 -3.11 -7.06
CA ARG A 81 -10.68 -4.31 -6.76
C ARG A 81 -11.35 -5.23 -5.76
N TRP A 82 -12.01 -4.69 -4.73
CA TRP A 82 -12.81 -5.52 -3.82
C TRP A 82 -13.94 -6.25 -4.55
N LYS A 83 -14.62 -5.57 -5.47
CA LYS A 83 -15.64 -6.20 -6.31
C LYS A 83 -15.06 -7.35 -7.14
N LYS A 84 -13.95 -7.13 -7.85
CA LYS A 84 -13.25 -8.19 -8.58
C LYS A 84 -12.84 -9.36 -7.69
N CYS A 85 -12.34 -9.07 -6.49
CA CYS A 85 -11.93 -10.09 -5.54
C CYS A 85 -13.09 -11.01 -5.13
N ILE A 86 -14.28 -10.44 -4.93
CA ILE A 86 -15.50 -11.21 -4.65
C ILE A 86 -15.90 -12.03 -5.88
N GLU A 87 -15.93 -11.42 -7.07
CA GLU A 87 -16.27 -12.09 -8.33
C GLU A 87 -15.32 -13.23 -8.69
N SER A 88 -14.04 -13.12 -8.31
CA SER A 88 -13.02 -14.15 -8.50
C SER A 88 -13.00 -15.21 -7.40
N ASN A 89 -13.98 -15.22 -6.46
CA ASN A 89 -13.98 -16.09 -5.28
C ASN A 89 -12.67 -16.01 -4.47
N GLY A 90 -12.07 -14.82 -4.43
CA GLY A 90 -10.80 -14.58 -3.75
C GLY A 90 -9.54 -15.01 -4.49
N ASN A 91 -9.64 -15.53 -5.71
CA ASN A 91 -8.48 -15.78 -6.57
C ASN A 91 -7.83 -14.47 -7.04
N TYR A 92 -6.58 -14.57 -7.52
CA TYR A 92 -5.87 -13.45 -8.11
C TYR A 92 -6.56 -12.94 -9.39
N PHE A 93 -6.45 -11.64 -9.63
CA PHE A 93 -6.99 -10.94 -10.80
C PHE A 93 -6.12 -9.71 -11.14
N ASP A 94 -6.23 -9.25 -12.38
CA ASP A 94 -5.62 -8.01 -12.87
C ASP A 94 -6.53 -6.78 -12.73
#